data_AF-A0A1H7YVH2-F1
#
_entry.id   AF-A0A1H7YVH2-F1
#
_cell.length_a   1.000
_cell.length_b   1.000
_cell.length_c   1.000
_cell.angle_alpha   90.00
_cell.angle_beta   90.00
_cell.angle_gamma   90.00
#
_symmetry.space_group_name_H-M   'P 1'
#
loop_
_entity.id
_entity.type
_entity.pdbx_description
1 polymer ?
#
loop_
_entity_poly.entity_id
_entity_poly.type
_entity_poly.pdbx_seq_one_letter_code
_entity_poly.pdbx_strand_id
1 'polypeptide(L)'
;MKTEQLVHGDYVAAMFSYDFVEGGFDLDEVERIRCGVFDEWTSAVARSGVFSDKEVAGVVEAWRRDPKLLLDALLRDADEVTRRRYESAWEALDRAADPLDSAVVGSASILV
;
A
#
# COMPACT_ATOMS: atom_id res chain seq x y z
N MET A 1 -8.47 -24.97 3.44
CA MET A 1 -8.14 -24.08 4.58
C MET A 1 -7.65 -22.77 4.00
N LYS A 2 -8.43 -21.69 4.15
CA LYS A 2 -8.11 -20.34 3.66
C LYS A 2 -8.40 -19.33 4.77
N THR A 3 -8.09 -19.72 6.01
CA THR A 3 -8.47 -19.01 7.24
C THR A 3 -7.28 -18.36 7.92
N GLU A 4 -6.05 -18.76 7.61
CA GLU A 4 -4.85 -18.20 8.23
C GLU A 4 -4.41 -16.90 7.55
N GLN A 5 -4.56 -16.81 6.22
CA GLN A 5 -4.09 -15.67 5.43
C GLN A 5 -4.94 -14.39 5.61
N LEU A 6 -6.24 -14.53 5.94
CA LEU A 6 -7.14 -13.41 6.20
C LEU A 6 -6.81 -12.71 7.54
N VAL A 7 -6.40 -13.47 8.56
CA VAL A 7 -6.12 -12.91 9.88
C VAL A 7 -4.89 -12.00 9.89
N HIS A 8 -3.88 -12.31 9.05
CA HIS A 8 -2.63 -11.54 9.00
C HIS A 8 -2.86 -10.10 8.51
N GLY A 9 -3.76 -9.92 7.53
CA GLY A 9 -4.14 -8.58 7.06
C GLY A 9 -4.88 -7.77 8.12
N ASP A 10 -5.73 -8.41 8.93
CA ASP A 10 -6.48 -7.76 10.03
C ASP A 10 -5.56 -7.30 11.16
N TYR A 11 -4.51 -8.05 11.48
CA TYR A 11 -3.51 -7.64 12.48
C TYR A 11 -2.64 -6.47 12.03
N VAL A 12 -2.26 -6.42 10.75
CA VAL A 12 -1.51 -5.28 10.17
C VAL A 12 -2.34 -4.00 10.27
N ALA A 13 -3.64 -4.07 9.95
CA ALA A 13 -4.54 -2.94 10.15
C ALA A 13 -4.61 -2.51 11.62
N ALA A 14 -4.84 -3.45 12.54
CA ALA A 14 -4.94 -3.16 13.96
C ALA A 14 -3.65 -2.55 14.56
N MET A 15 -2.48 -2.88 14.01
CA MET A 15 -1.19 -2.36 14.47
C MET A 15 -0.83 -0.99 13.90
N PHE A 16 -1.21 -0.69 12.65
CA PHE A 16 -0.63 0.44 11.91
C PHE A 16 -1.65 1.44 11.38
N SER A 17 -2.94 1.10 11.32
CA SER A 17 -3.95 1.96 10.70
C SER A 17 -4.09 3.30 11.43
N TYR A 18 -3.99 3.30 12.77
CA TYR A 18 -4.08 4.54 13.55
C TYR A 18 -2.88 5.47 13.31
N ASP A 19 -1.64 4.99 13.50
CA ASP A 19 -0.43 5.80 13.28
C ASP A 19 -0.33 6.31 11.84
N PHE A 20 -0.71 5.49 10.86
CA PHE A 20 -0.69 5.86 9.44
C PHE A 20 -1.72 6.96 9.10
N VAL A 21 -2.93 6.87 9.65
CA VAL A 21 -3.98 7.87 9.43
C VAL A 21 -3.70 9.15 10.23
N GLU A 22 -3.20 9.03 11.46
CA GLU A 22 -2.83 10.17 12.31
C GLU A 22 -1.63 10.95 11.75
N GLY A 23 -0.67 10.26 11.11
CA GLY A 23 0.44 10.88 10.37
C GLY A 23 -0.01 11.79 9.22
N GLY A 24 -1.28 11.67 8.81
CA GLY A 24 -1.86 12.46 7.73
C GLY A 24 -1.52 11.89 6.35
N PHE A 25 -2.03 12.56 5.31
CA PHE A 25 -1.80 12.11 3.93
C PHE A 25 -0.38 12.47 3.45
N ASP A 26 0.39 11.45 3.08
CA ASP A 26 1.72 11.59 2.48
C ASP A 26 1.79 10.83 1.13
N LEU A 27 2.04 11.55 0.03
CA LEU A 27 2.14 10.97 -1.30
C LEU A 27 3.44 10.16 -1.50
N ASP A 28 4.54 10.59 -0.87
CA ASP A 28 5.83 9.91 -0.97
C ASP A 28 5.75 8.53 -0.32
N GLU A 29 4.99 8.42 0.77
CA GLU A 29 4.76 7.14 1.42
C GLU A 29 3.89 6.20 0.57
N VAL A 30 2.88 6.72 -0.12
CA VAL A 30 2.08 5.94 -1.09
C VAL A 30 2.95 5.42 -2.23
N GLU A 31 3.85 6.26 -2.77
CA GLU A 31 4.81 5.85 -3.79
C GLU A 31 5.79 4.79 -3.26
N ARG A 32 6.27 4.94 -2.02
CA ARG A 32 7.17 3.98 -1.37
C ARG A 32 6.52 2.61 -1.22
N ILE A 33 5.28 2.55 -0.74
CA ILE A 33 4.49 1.31 -0.63
C ILE A 33 4.32 0.69 -2.01
N ARG A 34 3.91 1.49 -2.99
CA ARG A 34 3.72 1.05 -4.37
C ARG A 34 5.00 0.46 -5.00
N CYS A 35 6.15 1.05 -4.73
CA CYS A 35 7.46 0.57 -5.19
C CYS A 35 7.95 -0.70 -4.46
N GLY A 36 7.21 -1.20 -3.47
CA GLY A 36 7.56 -2.42 -2.74
C GLY A 36 8.53 -2.22 -1.58
N VAL A 37 8.72 -0.98 -1.13
CA VAL A 37 9.61 -0.66 -0.01
C VAL A 37 8.86 -0.91 1.30
N PHE A 38 9.09 -2.08 1.89
CA PHE A 38 8.33 -2.59 3.04
C PHE A 38 9.15 -2.78 4.32
N ASP A 39 10.42 -2.36 4.36
CA ASP A 39 11.34 -2.72 5.45
C ASP A 39 10.87 -2.26 6.83
N GLU A 40 10.26 -1.08 6.89
CA GLU A 40 9.69 -0.51 8.11
C GLU A 40 8.51 -1.35 8.63
N TRP A 41 7.54 -1.63 7.75
CA TRP A 41 6.37 -2.45 8.04
C TRP A 41 6.78 -3.87 8.42
N THR A 42 7.76 -4.45 7.71
CA THR A 42 8.33 -5.77 7.99
C THR A 42 8.96 -5.83 9.37
N SER A 43 9.78 -4.82 9.70
CA SER A 43 10.46 -4.72 11.00
C SER A 43 9.46 -4.59 12.14
N ALA A 44 8.39 -3.82 11.93
CA ALA A 44 7.37 -3.60 12.94
C ALA A 44 6.51 -4.86 13.16
N VAL A 45 6.12 -5.58 12.10
CA VAL A 45 5.44 -6.88 12.21
C VAL A 45 6.32 -7.91 12.92
N ALA A 46 7.61 -8.01 12.59
CA ALA A 46 8.54 -8.92 13.25
C ALA A 46 8.73 -8.58 14.75
N ARG A 47 8.80 -7.28 15.08
CA ARG A 47 8.94 -6.82 16.47
C ARG A 47 7.68 -7.01 17.32
N SER A 48 6.50 -7.16 16.71
CA SER A 48 5.25 -7.42 17.44
C SER A 48 5.30 -8.71 18.27
N GLY A 49 6.11 -9.70 17.87
CA GLY A 49 6.16 -11.02 18.49
C GLY A 49 4.91 -11.87 18.26
N VAL A 50 3.94 -11.37 17.48
CA VAL A 50 2.67 -12.06 17.17
C VAL A 50 2.83 -13.10 16.07
N PHE A 51 3.78 -12.87 15.16
CA PHE A 51 4.03 -13.71 13.99
C PHE A 51 5.36 -14.44 14.10
N SER A 52 5.40 -15.70 13.65
CA SER A 52 6.66 -16.40 13.40
C SER A 52 7.38 -15.81 12.18
N ASP A 53 8.70 -15.98 12.10
CA ASP A 53 9.50 -15.52 10.96
C ASP A 53 8.96 -16.02 9.60
N LYS A 54 8.39 -17.23 9.58
CA LYS A 54 7.79 -17.83 8.38
C LYS A 54 6.51 -17.11 7.98
N GLU A 55 5.69 -16.70 8.95
CA GLU A 55 4.48 -15.92 8.71
C GLU A 55 4.81 -14.52 8.23
N VAL A 56 5.81 -13.87 8.85
CA VAL A 56 6.33 -12.57 8.39
C VAL A 56 6.79 -12.65 6.94
N ALA A 57 7.60 -13.66 6.60
CA ALA A 57 8.04 -13.87 5.22
C ALA A 57 6.87 -14.08 4.25
N GLY A 58 5.83 -14.81 4.66
CA GLY A 58 4.63 -15.03 3.85
C GLY A 58 3.82 -13.75 3.61
N VAL A 59 3.70 -12.88 4.62
CA VAL A 59 3.03 -11.58 4.50
C VAL A 59 3.81 -10.64 3.59
N VAL A 60 5.13 -10.55 3.76
CA VAL A 60 5.99 -9.72 2.91
C VAL A 60 5.94 -10.16 1.45
N GLU A 61 5.92 -11.47 1.19
CA GLU A 61 5.80 -11.98 -0.17
C GLU A 61 4.44 -11.66 -0.78
N ALA A 62 3.36 -11.68 0.02
CA ALA A 62 2.04 -11.24 -0.44
C ALA A 62 2.04 -9.75 -0.82
N TRP A 63 2.66 -8.89 -0.01
CA TRP A 63 2.80 -7.46 -0.34
C TRP A 63 3.67 -7.20 -1.56
N ARG A 64 4.74 -7.98 -1.76
CA ARG A 64 5.57 -7.85 -2.98
C ARG A 64 4.81 -8.23 -4.24
N ARG A 65 3.92 -9.22 -4.14
CA ARG A 65 3.07 -9.64 -5.24
C ARG A 65 1.95 -8.63 -5.52
N ASP A 66 1.39 -8.05 -4.47
CA ASP A 66 0.33 -7.06 -4.54
C ASP A 66 0.50 -5.99 -3.44
N PRO A 67 1.24 -4.90 -3.74
CA PRO A 67 1.50 -3.82 -2.79
C PRO A 67 0.23 -3.14 -2.26
N LYS A 68 -0.87 -3.22 -3.02
CA LYS A 68 -2.15 -2.64 -2.63
C LYS A 68 -2.73 -3.30 -1.39
N LEU A 69 -2.40 -4.57 -1.13
CA LEU A 69 -2.82 -5.27 0.09
C LEU A 69 -2.33 -4.59 1.37
N LEU A 70 -1.14 -3.99 1.35
CA LEU A 70 -0.63 -3.24 2.50
C LEU A 70 -1.41 -1.92 2.66
N LEU A 71 -1.60 -1.18 1.56
CA LEU A 71 -2.38 0.07 1.60
C LEU A 71 -3.81 -0.17 2.11
N ASP A 72 -4.49 -1.19 1.59
CA ASP A 72 -5.86 -1.53 2.01
C ASP A 72 -5.91 -1.93 3.49
N ALA A 73 -4.86 -2.57 4.02
CA ALA A 73 -4.76 -2.87 5.44
C ALA A 73 -4.55 -1.59 6.28
N LEU A 74 -3.69 -0.68 5.85
CA LEU A 74 -3.44 0.59 6.54
C LEU A 74 -4.69 1.49 6.58
N LEU A 75 -5.55 1.40 5.56
CA LEU A 75 -6.77 2.20 5.45
C LEU A 75 -8.03 1.50 6.00
N ARG A 76 -7.92 0.31 6.59
CA ARG A 76 -9.08 -0.47 7.02
C ARG A 76 -10.00 0.30 7.98
N ASP A 77 -9.41 1.03 8.92
CA ASP A 77 -10.15 1.83 9.92
C ASP A 77 -10.17 3.34 9.61
N ALA A 78 -9.65 3.73 8.44
CA ALA A 78 -9.67 5.12 7.99
C ALA A 78 -11.09 5.58 7.62
N ASP A 79 -11.37 6.86 7.82
CA ASP A 79 -12.61 7.45 7.33
C ASP A 79 -12.65 7.46 5.78
N GLU A 80 -13.86 7.56 5.23
CA GLU A 80 -14.06 7.49 3.78
C GLU A 80 -13.31 8.60 3.00
N VAL A 81 -13.15 9.79 3.60
CA VAL A 81 -12.46 10.92 2.95
C VAL A 81 -10.97 10.60 2.85
N THR A 82 -10.37 10.13 3.94
CA THR A 82 -8.97 9.68 3.97
C THR A 82 -8.76 8.54 2.97
N ARG A 83 -9.62 7.51 3.00
CA ARG A 83 -9.51 6.38 2.08
C ARG A 83 -9.56 6.79 0.61
N ARG A 84 -10.53 7.62 0.21
CA ARG A 84 -10.66 8.12 -1.17
C ARG A 84 -9.44 8.93 -1.62
N ARG A 85 -8.84 9.70 -0.70
CA ARG A 85 -7.65 10.50 -1.00
C ARG A 85 -6.45 9.61 -1.33
N TYR A 86 -6.23 8.58 -0.53
CA TYR A 86 -5.18 7.58 -0.76
C TYR A 86 -5.43 6.74 -2.02
N GLU A 87 -6.67 6.31 -2.28
CA GLU A 87 -7.05 5.60 -3.51
C GLU A 87 -6.78 6.46 -4.76
N SER A 88 -7.16 7.73 -4.74
CA SER A 88 -6.95 8.66 -5.86
C SER A 88 -5.46 8.87 -6.15
N ALA A 89 -4.63 8.96 -5.10
CA ALA A 89 -3.19 9.10 -5.22
C ALA A 89 -2.55 7.86 -5.82
N TRP A 90 -2.96 6.67 -5.36
CA TRP A 90 -2.51 5.40 -5.91
C TRP A 90 -2.81 5.29 -7.41
N GLU A 91 -4.05 5.59 -7.81
CA GLU A 91 -4.46 5.55 -9.22
C GLU A 91 -3.66 6.52 -10.09
N ALA A 92 -3.35 7.72 -9.56
CA ALA A 92 -2.54 8.70 -10.28
C ALA A 92 -1.10 8.20 -10.51
N LEU A 93 -0.49 7.56 -9.50
CA LEU A 93 0.84 6.97 -9.61
C LEU A 93 0.86 5.75 -10.55
N ASP A 94 -0.16 4.89 -10.50
CA ASP A 94 -0.30 3.77 -11.43
C ASP A 94 -0.43 4.25 -12.87
N ARG A 95 -1.22 5.30 -13.09
CA ARG A 95 -1.34 5.94 -14.40
C ARG A 95 -0.02 6.51 -14.89
N ALA A 96 0.73 7.19 -14.02
CA ALA A 96 2.01 7.80 -14.37
C ALA A 96 3.09 6.77 -14.72
N ALA A 97 3.01 5.58 -14.14
CA ALA A 97 3.95 4.49 -14.42
C ALA A 97 3.56 3.64 -15.63
N ASP A 98 2.33 3.72 -16.11
CA ASP A 98 1.92 3.05 -17.35
C ASP A 98 2.50 3.83 -18.55
N PRO A 99 3.47 3.24 -19.29
CA PRO A 99 4.08 3.91 -20.44
C PRO A 99 3.09 4.22 -21.56
N LEU A 100 1.94 3.54 -21.61
CA LEU A 100 0.91 3.78 -22.62
C LEU A 100 0.09 5.06 -22.33
N ASP A 101 -0.06 5.45 -21.07
CA ASP A 101 -0.78 6.68 -20.69
C ASP A 101 0.14 7.91 -20.73
N SER A 102 1.43 7.72 -20.43
CA SER A 102 2.45 8.78 -20.57
C SER A 102 2.57 9.33 -22.01
N ALA A 103 2.34 8.49 -23.03
CA ALA A 103 2.45 8.86 -24.44
C ALA A 103 1.27 9.69 -24.98
N VAL A 104 0.09 9.65 -24.34
CA VAL A 104 -1.12 10.37 -24.81
C VAL A 104 -1.01 11.87 -24.54
N VAL A 105 -0.31 12.29 -23.49
CA VAL A 105 -0.09 13.72 -23.19
C VAL A 105 1.01 14.33 -24.08
N GLY A 106 1.94 13.52 -24.60
CA GLY A 106 3.04 13.96 -25.48
C GLY A 106 2.66 14.20 -26.95
N SER A 107 1.48 13.76 -27.39
CA SER A 107 1.10 13.79 -28.82
C SER A 107 0.18 14.95 -29.22
N ALA A 108 -0.28 15.77 -28.26
CA ALA A 108 -1.16 16.92 -28.52
C ALA A 108 -0.42 18.26 -28.71
N SER A 109 0.84 18.22 -29.15
CA SER A 109 1.59 19.41 -29.58
C SER A 109 2.30 19.14 -30.90
N ILE A 110 1.52 19.06 -31.98
CA ILE A 110 1.86 19.48 -33.35
C ILE A 110 0.54 19.43 -34.12
N LEU A 111 -0.06 20.60 -34.37
CA LEU A 111 -0.45 21.10 -35.69
C LEU A 111 -1.58 22.16 -35.54
N VAL A 112 -1.20 23.44 -35.48
CA VAL A 112 -1.60 24.55 -36.38
C VAL A 112 -1.38 25.91 -35.73
#